data_AF-A0A4Y8C191-F1
#
_entry.id   AF-A0A4Y8C191-F1
#
_cell.length_a   1.000
_cell.length_b   1.000
_cell.length_c   1.000
_cell.angle_alpha   90.00
_cell.angle_beta   90.00
_cell.angle_gamma   90.00
#
_symmetry.space_group_name_H-M   'P 1'
#
loop_
_entity.id
_entity.type
_entity.pdbx_description
1 polymer ?
#
loop_
_entity_poly.entity_id
_entity_poly.type
_entity_poly.pdbx_seq_one_letter_code
_entity_poly.pdbx_strand_id
1 'polypeptide(L)' 'GCYERLKEGKNPICVDSCPFRALKAGDITKLREEHGNLASITPLPDASITHPNLCIVPEKHSLPSGNKSAI' A
#
# COMPACT_ATOMS: atom_id res chain seq x y z
N GLY A 1 9.64 -3.51 -6.77
CA GLY A 1 10.27 -2.80 -5.64
C GLY A 1 11.76 -2.92 -5.76
N CYS A 2 12.49 -1.80 -5.81
CA CYS A 2 13.93 -1.67 -6.08
C CYS A 2 14.80 -2.78 -5.48
N TYR A 3 14.98 -3.90 -6.18
CA TYR A 3 15.58 -5.12 -5.64
C TYR A 3 17.02 -4.91 -5.15
N GLU A 4 17.87 -4.27 -5.96
CA GLU A 4 19.27 -4.00 -5.60
C GLU A 4 19.39 -3.16 -4.33
N ARG A 5 18.52 -2.15 -4.16
CA ARG A 5 18.52 -1.31 -2.95
C ARG A 5 18.13 -2.12 -1.71
N LEU A 6 17.09 -2.95 -1.83
CA LEU A 6 16.64 -3.80 -0.73
C LEU A 6 17.73 -4.80 -0.32
N LYS A 7 18.48 -5.37 -1.27
CA LYS A 7 19.60 -6.26 -1.01
C LYS A 7 20.73 -5.58 -0.21
N GLU A 8 20.92 -4.29 -0.42
CA GLU A 8 21.86 -3.44 0.33
C GLU A 8 21.28 -2.88 1.64
N GLY A 9 20.06 -3.29 2.04
CA GLY A 9 19.39 -2.79 3.24
C GLY A 9 18.87 -1.35 3.12
N LYS A 10 18.78 -0.81 1.90
CA LYS A 10 18.22 0.52 1.61
C LYS A 10 16.74 0.41 1.26
N ASN A 11 15.98 1.46 1.56
CA ASN A 11 14.58 1.56 1.15
C ASN A 11 14.45 1.67 -0.39
N PRO A 12 13.28 1.31 -0.96
CA PRO A 12 12.95 1.66 -2.33
C PRO A 12 12.97 3.17 -2.56
N ILE A 13 13.34 3.61 -3.76
CA ILE A 13 13.50 5.04 -4.05
C ILE A 13 12.21 5.83 -3.85
N CYS A 14 11.04 5.24 -4.14
CA CYS A 14 9.75 5.89 -3.95
C CYS A 14 9.41 6.11 -2.46
N VAL A 15 9.93 5.28 -1.56
CA VAL A 15 9.77 5.45 -0.11
C VAL A 15 10.64 6.61 0.36
N ASP A 16 11.92 6.62 -0.03
CA ASP A 16 12.85 7.69 0.36
C ASP A 16 12.47 9.05 -0.26
N SER A 17 11.93 9.05 -1.48
CA SER A 17 11.57 10.27 -2.19
C SER A 17 10.22 10.85 -1.76
N CYS A 18 9.43 10.14 -0.94
CA CYS A 18 8.08 10.59 -0.59
C CYS A 18 8.15 11.78 0.37
N PRO A 19 7.81 13.01 -0.06
CA PRO A 19 7.92 14.19 0.81
C PRO A 19 6.93 14.12 1.98
N PHE A 20 5.81 13.42 1.79
CA PHE A 20 4.78 13.24 2.81
C PHE A 20 5.07 12.09 3.78
N ARG A 21 6.10 11.27 3.53
CA ARG A 21 6.40 10.05 4.31
C ARG A 21 5.19 9.10 4.40
N ALA A 22 4.37 9.08 3.35
CA ALA A 22 3.15 8.27 3.26
C ALA A 22 3.41 6.82 2.82
N LEU A 23 4.60 6.55 2.27
CA LEU A 23 4.97 5.22 1.78
C LEU A 23 5.94 4.55 2.76
N LYS A 24 5.73 3.26 3.00
CA LYS A 24 6.64 2.36 3.74
C LYS A 24 6.79 1.06 2.97
N ALA A 25 7.97 0.44 3.06
CA ALA A 25 8.24 -0.89 2.51
C ALA A 25 8.90 -1.75 3.58
N GLY A 26 8.51 -3.01 3.67
CA GLY A 26 8.98 -3.94 4.68
C GLY A 26 8.19 -5.24 4.68
N ASP A 27 8.32 -6.01 5.75
CA ASP A 27 7.53 -7.22 5.98
C ASP A 27 6.04 -6.89 6.05
N ILE A 28 5.24 -7.51 5.18
CA ILE A 28 3.81 -7.24 5.07
C ILE A 28 3.05 -7.56 6.35
N THR A 29 3.50 -8.54 7.14
CA THR A 29 2.86 -8.94 8.40
C THR A 29 3.00 -7.80 9.41
N LYS A 30 4.21 -7.26 9.57
CA LYS A 30 4.48 -6.12 10.47
C LYS A 30 3.75 -4.86 10.01
N LEU A 31 3.76 -4.59 8.71
CA LEU A 31 3.03 -3.44 8.16
C LEU A 31 1.53 -3.54 8.44
N ARG A 32 0.95 -4.75 8.35
CA ARG A 32 -0.46 -4.98 8.64
C ARG A 32 -0.80 -4.89 10.13
N GLU A 33 0.11 -5.32 11.00
CA GLU A 33 -0.02 -5.11 12.45
C GLU A 33 -0.03 -3.61 12.81
N GLU A 34 0.84 -2.82 12.18
CA GLU A 34 0.93 -1.38 12.45
C GLU A 34 -0.18 -0.54 11.79
N HIS A 35 -0.67 -0.94 10.61
CA HIS A 35 -1.48 -0.08 9.74
C HIS A 35 -2.81 -0.68 9.31
N GLY A 36 -3.10 -1.93 9.67
CA GLY A 36 -4.34 -2.63 9.32
C GLY A 36 -4.22 -3.50 8.07
N ASN A 37 -5.34 -4.13 7.67
CA ASN A 37 -5.34 -5.17 6.63
C ASN A 37 -5.99 -4.73 5.31
N LEU A 38 -6.45 -3.49 5.20
CA LEU A 38 -7.13 -3.02 4.00
C LEU A 38 -6.15 -2.99 2.83
N ALA A 39 -6.44 -3.74 1.77
CA ALA A 39 -5.54 -3.90 0.63
C ALA A 39 -6.16 -3.45 -0.71
N SER A 40 -7.38 -2.91 -0.67
CA SER A 40 -8.04 -2.32 -1.84
C SER A 40 -9.04 -1.25 -1.44
N ILE A 41 -9.09 -0.19 -2.25
CA ILE A 41 -10.07 0.90 -2.23
C ILE A 41 -10.36 1.28 -3.69
N THR A 42 -11.46 1.97 -3.98
CA THR A 42 -11.74 2.46 -5.34
C THR A 42 -10.61 3.39 -5.84
N PRO A 43 -10.14 3.25 -7.09
CA PRO A 43 -10.67 2.42 -8.19
C PRO A 43 -10.05 1.01 -8.29
N LEU A 44 -9.29 0.55 -7.29
CA LEU A 44 -8.69 -0.78 -7.32
C LEU A 44 -9.76 -1.88 -7.24
N PRO A 45 -9.53 -3.04 -7.89
CA PRO A 45 -10.41 -4.19 -7.78
C PRO A 45 -10.32 -4.83 -6.39
N ASP A 46 -11.23 -5.78 -6.12
CA ASP A 46 -11.23 -6.50 -4.85
C ASP A 46 -9.89 -7.23 -4.59
N ALA A 47 -9.42 -7.17 -3.35
CA ALA A 47 -8.11 -7.71 -2.99
C ALA A 47 -8.04 -9.23 -3.07
N SER A 48 -9.18 -9.94 -2.98
CA SER A 48 -9.25 -11.41 -3.10
C SER A 48 -8.89 -11.93 -4.49
N ILE A 49 -8.88 -11.07 -5.52
CA ILE A 49 -8.56 -11.48 -6.89
C ILE A 49 -7.08 -11.87 -6.99
N THR A 50 -6.19 -11.06 -6.42
CA THR A 50 -4.72 -11.26 -6.57
C THR A 50 -3.98 -11.36 -5.25
N HIS A 51 -4.64 -11.18 -4.12
CA HIS A 51 -4.04 -11.20 -2.79
C HIS A 51 -2.79 -10.30 -2.69
N PRO A 52 -2.91 -8.98 -2.96
CA PRO A 52 -1.75 -8.11 -3.07
C PRO A 52 -0.99 -7.95 -1.76
N ASN A 53 0.33 -7.83 -1.85
CA ASN A 53 1.20 -7.42 -0.74
C ASN A 53 1.15 -5.90 -0.55
N LEU A 54 -0.03 -5.40 -0.20
CA LEU A 54 -0.33 -3.99 0.00
C LEU A 54 -1.16 -3.81 1.27
N CYS A 55 -0.92 -2.70 1.96
CA CYS A 55 -1.75 -2.18 3.03
C CYS A 55 -2.01 -0.70 2.74
N ILE A 56 -3.26 -0.27 2.86
CA ILE A 56 -3.73 1.08 2.59
C ILE A 56 -4.37 1.60 3.87
N VAL A 57 -3.85 2.72 4.37
CA VAL A 57 -4.54 3.52 5.39
C VAL A 57 -5.44 4.50 4.64
N PRO A 58 -6.77 4.31 4.64
CA PRO A 58 -7.66 5.16 3.88
C PRO A 58 -7.78 6.55 4.53
N GLU A 59 -7.85 7.58 3.71
CA GLU A 59 -8.33 8.90 4.16
C GLU A 59 -9.85 8.87 4.37
N LYS A 60 -10.40 9.76 5.20
CA LYS A 60 -11.84 9.82 5.57
C LYS A 60 -12.83 9.78 4.40
N HIS A 61 -12.46 10.23 3.20
CA HIS A 61 -13.31 10.26 2.01
C HIS A 61 -13.03 9.11 1.03
N SER A 62 -12.17 8.16 1.40
CA SER A 62 -11.90 6.97 0.58
C SER A 62 -13.15 6.09 0.48
N LEU A 63 -13.38 5.54 -0.72
CA LEU A 63 -14.50 4.65 -0.98
C LEU A 63 -14.04 3.19 -1.10
N PRO A 64 -14.86 2.22 -0.68
CA PRO A 64 -14.53 0.80 -0.82
C PRO A 64 -14.40 0.42 -2.30
N SER A 65 -13.65 -0.65 -2.57
CA SER A 65 -13.50 -1.24 -3.89
C SER A 65 -14.86 -1.57 -4.52
N GLY A 66 -14.99 -1.34 -5.82
CA GLY A 66 -16.24 -1.56 -6.57
C GLY A 66 -17.25 -0.41 -6.51
N ASN A 67 -17.00 0.65 -5.75
CA ASN A 67 -17.84 1.85 -5.76
C ASN A 67 -17.62 2.65 -7.05
N LYS A 68 -18.66 2.74 -7.90
CA LYS A 68 -18.60 3.42 -9.21
C LYS A 68 -18.88 4.92 -9.15
N SER A 69 -19.17 5.48 -7.97
CA SER A 69 -19.55 6.90 -7.83
C SER A 69 -18.37 7.87 -8.01
N ALA A 70 -17.13 7.35 -8.03
CA ALA A 70 -15.89 8.12 -8.18
C ALA A 70 -15.29 8.04 -9.59
N ILE A 71 -16.03 7.50 -10.57
CA ILE A 71 -15.61 7.34 -11.97
C ILE A 71 -16.58 8.09 -12.88
#